data_AF-C5MDI8-F1
#
_entry.id   AF-C5MDI8-F1
#
_cell.length_a   1.000
_cell.length_b   1.000
_cell.length_c   1.000
_cell.angle_alpha   90.00
_cell.angle_beta   90.00
_cell.angle_gamma   90.00
#
_symmetry.space_group_name_H-M   'P 1'
#
loop_
_entity.id
_entity.type
_entity.pdbx_description
1 polymer ?
#
loop_
_entity_poly.entity_id
_entity_poly.type
_entity_poly.pdbx_seq_one_letter_code
_entity_poly.pdbx_strand_id
1 'polypeptide(L)'
;MMIRRRINDNRQVNSEPEYEKEKLDAPLIKSRPLNWKLLPVIALLWIVLVHVFERTVPASVISKCSWDNWEGWKFPESSHRIVLIADPQIVDDYSYPKQSRILNFFIKRLADNYLHRNYELVNSILDQNTTIFLGDLFDGGRYWDDDQWLEEFNRFNRVFPKKETRLDIRSIPGNHDIGFQTIHPHVLKRFAEHHGPSNDYIVLGNHSIVLFDSISLSHPDTEINSKSDAFLSNINEMITNDYPRILLTHVPLYRFPDTQLCGPKREKKDKPFPLQRGDQYQTVIEYDISKRILNTIRPSLIFAGDDHDYCDITQPYENNGLAREITAKSAAMTGGIKHPAFQLLSLNTNDNGTETFKTEICYMPNAFHGVYAYLAFLIISSIILKNSKLILLNVLFGLFIVDMYHRTI
;
A
#
# COMPACT_ATOMS: atom_id res chain seq x y z
N MET A 1 -7.80 22.74 96.65
CA MET A 1 -9.24 22.43 96.80
C MET A 1 -9.48 21.04 96.25
N MET A 2 -10.05 20.17 97.09
CA MET A 2 -10.64 18.85 96.81
C MET A 2 -9.81 17.69 96.23
N ILE A 3 -9.81 16.64 97.06
CA ILE A 3 -9.38 15.25 96.91
C ILE A 3 -10.34 14.47 96.01
N ARG A 4 -9.84 13.50 95.20
CA ARG A 4 -10.30 12.09 95.21
C ARG A 4 -9.55 11.18 94.21
N ARG A 5 -8.99 10.10 94.78
CA ARG A 5 -9.08 8.65 94.43
C ARG A 5 -8.89 8.24 92.96
N ARG A 6 -8.30 7.11 92.58
CA ARG A 6 -7.61 5.93 93.17
C ARG A 6 -7.39 5.00 91.96
N ILE A 7 -6.52 3.99 92.09
CA ILE A 7 -6.50 2.69 91.38
C ILE A 7 -5.45 2.52 90.26
N ASN A 8 -4.39 1.80 90.67
CA ASN A 8 -3.77 0.58 90.11
C ASN A 8 -3.26 0.51 88.66
N ASP A 9 -1.94 0.31 88.62
CA ASP A 9 -1.28 -0.94 88.22
C ASP A 9 -1.38 -1.35 86.74
N ASN A 10 -0.27 -1.16 86.02
CA ASN A 10 0.14 -2.12 84.99
C ASN A 10 1.56 -1.88 84.43
N ARG A 11 2.24 -3.03 84.20
CA ARG A 11 3.38 -3.28 83.30
C ARG A 11 4.79 -2.91 83.76
N GLN A 12 5.57 -3.95 84.05
CA GLN A 12 6.58 -4.46 83.10
C GLN A 12 7.11 -5.82 83.58
N VAL A 13 6.86 -6.87 82.80
CA VAL A 13 7.59 -8.15 82.90
C VAL A 13 8.23 -8.38 81.54
N ASN A 14 9.55 -8.54 81.57
CA ASN A 14 10.39 -8.95 80.46
C ASN A 14 10.04 -10.39 80.03
N SER A 15 9.82 -10.58 78.74
CA SER A 15 10.23 -11.79 78.04
C SER A 15 10.32 -11.50 76.54
N GLU A 16 11.53 -11.58 76.01
CA GLU A 16 11.78 -11.67 74.57
C GLU A 16 11.08 -12.93 74.02
N PRO A 17 10.32 -12.85 72.93
CA PRO A 17 9.94 -14.05 72.20
C PRO A 17 11.03 -14.37 71.17
N GLU A 18 11.66 -15.51 71.43
CA GLU A 18 12.38 -16.37 70.50
C GLU A 18 11.51 -16.62 69.25
N TYR A 19 11.63 -15.75 68.24
CA TYR A 19 10.99 -15.94 66.93
C TYR A 19 11.91 -15.48 65.80
N GLU A 20 13.15 -16.00 65.79
CA GLU A 20 14.06 -15.79 64.67
C GLU A 20 14.87 -17.06 64.40
N LYS A 21 14.18 -18.13 63.99
CA LYS A 21 14.86 -19.32 63.45
C LYS A 21 14.03 -20.16 62.47
N GLU A 22 13.13 -19.52 61.73
CA GLU A 22 12.40 -20.19 60.65
C GLU A 22 12.30 -19.29 59.41
N LYS A 23 13.46 -18.87 58.89
CA LYS A 23 13.56 -18.19 57.59
C LYS A 23 14.91 -18.42 56.92
N LEU A 24 15.40 -19.65 56.94
CA LEU A 24 16.59 -20.00 56.18
C LEU A 24 16.43 -21.38 55.54
N ASP A 25 15.42 -21.52 54.68
CA ASP A 25 15.32 -22.59 53.68
C ASP A 25 14.23 -22.24 52.65
N ALA A 26 14.31 -21.05 52.06
CA ALA A 26 13.68 -20.85 50.76
C ALA A 26 14.52 -21.64 49.75
N PRO A 27 13.96 -22.57 48.95
CA PRO A 27 14.75 -23.27 47.96
C PRO A 27 15.37 -22.24 47.02
N LEU A 28 16.70 -22.19 46.99
CA LEU A 28 17.43 -21.52 45.92
C LEU A 28 16.83 -22.01 44.61
N ILE A 29 16.11 -21.13 43.90
CA ILE A 29 15.58 -21.43 42.57
C ILE A 29 16.81 -21.77 41.73
N LYS A 30 17.09 -23.07 41.58
CA LYS A 30 18.20 -23.55 40.74
C LYS A 30 17.93 -23.00 39.34
N SER A 31 18.73 -22.02 38.94
CA SER A 31 18.70 -21.49 37.59
C SER A 31 18.88 -22.67 36.63
N ARG A 32 17.86 -22.97 35.83
CA ARG A 32 17.97 -24.03 34.83
C ARG A 32 19.22 -23.78 33.98
N PRO A 33 20.06 -24.80 33.71
CA PRO A 33 21.27 -24.62 32.93
C PRO A 33 20.91 -24.03 31.57
N LEU A 34 21.55 -22.92 31.20
CA LEU A 34 21.32 -22.30 29.89
C LEU A 34 21.78 -23.26 28.80
N ASN A 35 20.85 -23.71 27.96
CA ASN A 35 21.17 -24.56 26.82
C ASN A 35 21.58 -23.70 25.62
N TRP A 36 22.75 -23.06 25.72
CA TRP A 36 23.32 -22.21 24.67
C TRP A 36 23.51 -22.93 23.33
N LYS A 37 23.59 -24.27 23.33
CA LYS A 37 23.75 -25.10 22.12
C LYS A 37 22.57 -25.00 21.15
N LEU A 38 21.38 -24.60 21.64
CA LEU A 38 20.19 -24.45 20.79
C LEU A 38 20.16 -23.12 20.03
N LEU A 39 20.88 -22.10 20.50
CA LEU A 39 20.84 -20.77 19.86
C LEU A 39 21.35 -20.77 18.42
N PRO A 40 22.48 -21.42 18.06
CA PRO A 40 22.93 -21.46 16.68
C PRO A 40 21.92 -22.12 15.74
N VAL A 41 21.21 -23.15 16.23
CA VAL A 41 20.17 -23.84 15.46
C VAL A 41 18.96 -22.94 15.26
N ILE A 42 18.46 -22.30 16.33
CA ILE A 42 17.36 -21.33 16.24
C ILE A 42 17.75 -20.16 15.34
N ALA A 43 19.00 -19.72 15.41
CA ALA A 43 19.52 -18.66 14.58
C ALA A 43 19.52 -19.03 13.09
N LEU A 44 20.02 -20.22 12.74
CA LEU A 44 19.96 -20.73 11.37
C LEU A 44 18.52 -20.84 10.87
N LEU A 45 17.60 -21.34 11.71
CA LEU A 45 16.19 -21.44 11.38
C LEU A 45 15.54 -20.07 11.15
N TRP A 46 15.90 -19.05 11.93
CA TRP A 46 15.48 -17.67 11.66
C TRP A 46 15.96 -17.19 10.29
N ILE A 47 17.23 -17.41 9.95
CA ILE A 47 17.78 -17.01 8.65
C ILE A 47 17.00 -17.68 7.51
N VAL A 48 16.78 -18.99 7.61
CA VAL A 48 16.02 -19.74 6.59
C VAL A 48 14.59 -19.24 6.51
N LEU A 49 13.92 -19.06 7.64
CA LEU A 49 12.53 -18.60 7.70
C LEU A 49 12.36 -17.21 7.07
N VAL A 50 13.21 -16.26 7.46
CA VAL A 50 13.21 -14.90 6.90
C VAL A 50 13.57 -14.94 5.42
N HIS A 51 14.56 -15.73 5.00
CA HIS A 51 14.89 -15.88 3.57
C HIS A 51 13.69 -16.33 2.74
N VAL A 52 12.95 -17.34 3.23
CA VAL A 52 11.78 -17.88 2.52
C VAL A 52 10.72 -16.80 2.34
N PHE A 53 10.38 -16.04 3.39
CA PHE A 53 9.29 -15.06 3.33
C PHE A 53 9.70 -13.68 2.78
N GLU A 54 10.98 -13.32 2.86
CA GLU A 54 11.51 -12.05 2.33
C GLU A 54 12.12 -12.16 0.93
N ARG A 55 12.43 -13.36 0.42
CA ARG A 55 13.07 -13.52 -0.90
C ARG A 55 12.38 -14.56 -1.75
N THR A 56 12.28 -15.80 -1.27
CA THR A 56 11.83 -16.93 -2.10
C THR A 56 10.35 -16.85 -2.47
N VAL A 57 9.47 -16.64 -1.49
CA VAL A 57 8.02 -16.56 -1.71
C VAL A 57 7.67 -15.32 -2.55
N PRO A 58 8.15 -14.10 -2.23
CA PRO A 58 7.92 -12.93 -3.07
C PRO A 58 8.36 -13.09 -4.52
N ALA A 59 9.61 -13.55 -4.74
CA ALA A 59 10.09 -13.79 -6.10
C ALA A 59 9.23 -14.83 -6.83
N SER A 60 8.92 -15.96 -6.19
CA SER A 60 8.09 -17.01 -6.80
C SER A 60 6.67 -16.54 -7.16
N VAL A 61 6.06 -15.69 -6.33
CA VAL A 61 4.73 -15.14 -6.61
C VAL A 61 4.79 -14.17 -7.80
N ILE A 62 5.75 -13.25 -7.80
CA ILE A 62 5.91 -12.24 -8.87
C ILE A 62 6.30 -12.88 -10.20
N SER A 63 7.18 -13.89 -10.22
CA SER A 63 7.59 -14.59 -11.45
C SER A 63 6.44 -15.31 -12.17
N LYS A 64 5.30 -15.55 -11.52
CA LYS A 64 4.11 -16.08 -12.23
C LYS A 64 3.52 -15.06 -13.20
N CYS A 65 3.78 -13.78 -12.97
CA CYS A 65 3.29 -12.68 -13.78
C CYS A 65 4.17 -12.36 -15.00
N SER A 66 5.25 -13.11 -15.22
CA SER A 66 6.14 -12.92 -16.36
C SER A 66 5.34 -12.75 -17.67
N TRP A 67 5.72 -11.73 -18.43
CA TRP A 67 5.03 -11.28 -19.63
C TRP A 67 4.75 -12.40 -20.64
N ASP A 68 5.73 -13.28 -20.84
CA ASP A 68 5.66 -14.41 -21.78
C ASP A 68 4.53 -15.40 -21.46
N ASN A 69 4.03 -15.41 -20.22
CA ASN A 69 2.95 -16.31 -19.81
C ASN A 69 1.58 -15.92 -20.35
N TRP A 70 1.36 -14.65 -20.75
CA TRP A 70 0.01 -14.14 -21.06
C TRP A 70 -0.06 -13.15 -22.22
N GLU A 71 1.03 -12.46 -22.58
CA GLU A 71 1.04 -11.50 -23.69
C GLU A 71 0.72 -12.18 -25.04
N GLY A 72 1.35 -13.32 -25.33
CA GLY A 72 1.14 -14.05 -26.57
C GLY A 72 1.31 -13.20 -27.85
N TRP A 73 2.11 -12.13 -27.80
CA TRP A 73 2.42 -11.30 -28.97
C TRP A 73 3.26 -12.08 -29.97
N LYS A 74 3.10 -11.80 -31.27
CA LYS A 74 3.95 -12.40 -32.31
C LYS A 74 5.41 -11.95 -32.20
N PHE A 75 5.61 -10.69 -31.78
CA PHE A 75 6.92 -10.09 -31.54
C PHE A 75 6.92 -9.45 -30.14
N PRO A 76 7.11 -10.24 -29.06
CA PRO A 76 7.01 -9.74 -27.70
C PRO A 76 8.11 -8.72 -27.35
N GLU A 77 9.28 -8.84 -27.95
CA GLU A 77 10.42 -7.90 -27.77
C GLU A 77 10.13 -6.46 -28.20
N SER A 78 9.14 -6.25 -29.06
CA SER A 78 8.74 -4.90 -29.48
C SER A 78 7.71 -4.28 -28.54
N SER A 79 7.07 -5.08 -27.68
CA SER A 79 5.99 -4.60 -26.81
C SER A 79 6.48 -3.55 -25.81
N HIS A 80 5.61 -2.59 -25.51
CA HIS A 80 5.86 -1.61 -24.45
C HIS A 80 5.13 -2.07 -23.18
N ARG A 81 5.91 -2.45 -22.16
CA ARG A 81 5.42 -3.05 -20.91
C ARG A 81 5.32 -2.01 -19.81
N ILE A 82 4.19 -1.98 -19.13
CA ILE A 82 3.83 -1.00 -18.11
C ILE A 82 3.37 -1.70 -16.85
N VAL A 83 3.92 -1.31 -15.71
CA VAL A 83 3.41 -1.67 -14.38
C VAL A 83 2.64 -0.47 -13.82
N LEU A 84 1.36 -0.68 -13.49
CA LEU A 84 0.51 0.29 -12.81
C LEU A 84 0.43 -0.06 -11.32
N ILE A 85 0.65 0.95 -10.47
CA ILE A 85 0.61 0.83 -9.01
C ILE A 85 -0.50 1.74 -8.49
N ALA A 86 -1.58 1.15 -7.99
CA ALA A 86 -2.69 1.87 -7.38
C ALA A 86 -2.60 1.83 -5.86
N ASP A 87 -2.96 2.94 -5.22
CA ASP A 87 -3.13 3.08 -3.77
C ASP A 87 -1.99 2.42 -2.97
N PRO A 88 -0.70 2.76 -3.24
CA PRO A 88 0.38 2.25 -2.40
C PRO A 88 0.25 2.74 -0.96
N GLN A 89 -0.38 3.92 -0.73
CA GLN A 89 -0.76 4.51 0.55
C GLN A 89 0.23 4.17 1.66
N ILE A 90 1.44 4.74 1.59
CA ILE A 90 2.44 4.48 2.63
C ILE A 90 1.84 4.88 3.98
N VAL A 91 1.87 3.95 4.95
CA VAL A 91 1.25 4.17 6.26
C VAL A 91 1.91 5.38 6.92
N ASP A 92 1.14 6.34 7.41
CA ASP A 92 1.65 7.53 8.09
C ASP A 92 0.92 7.78 9.43
N ASP A 93 1.01 8.98 9.98
CA ASP A 93 0.34 9.28 11.27
C ASP A 93 -1.17 9.53 11.13
N TYR A 94 -1.68 9.75 9.90
CA TYR A 94 -3.11 9.84 9.63
C TYR A 94 -3.76 8.47 9.43
N SER A 95 -2.99 7.42 9.14
CA SER A 95 -3.52 6.06 9.00
C SER A 95 -4.16 5.50 10.26
N TYR A 96 -3.51 5.71 11.42
CA TYR A 96 -3.95 5.16 12.70
C TYR A 96 -3.79 6.19 13.83
N PRO A 97 -4.59 7.27 13.85
CA PRO A 97 -4.36 8.43 14.75
C PRO A 97 -4.54 8.10 16.23
N LYS A 98 -5.25 7.01 16.56
CA LYS A 98 -5.47 6.55 17.94
C LYS A 98 -4.41 5.54 18.42
N GLN A 99 -3.45 5.18 17.57
CA GLN A 99 -2.46 4.16 17.87
C GLN A 99 -1.27 4.74 18.63
N SER A 100 -0.62 3.92 19.47
CA SER A 100 0.62 4.35 20.14
C SER A 100 1.73 4.61 19.12
N ARG A 101 2.55 5.65 19.34
CA ARG A 101 3.67 6.02 18.45
C ARG A 101 4.65 4.87 18.20
N ILE A 102 4.91 4.06 19.24
CA ILE A 102 5.79 2.90 19.15
C ILE A 102 5.19 1.85 18.21
N LEU A 103 3.90 1.54 18.33
CA LEU A 103 3.28 0.58 17.43
C LEU A 103 3.18 1.13 16.01
N ASN A 104 2.86 2.42 15.84
CA ASN A 104 2.82 3.05 14.52
C ASN A 104 4.19 2.96 13.83
N PHE A 105 5.29 3.22 14.54
CA PHE A 105 6.64 3.07 14.02
C PHE A 105 6.89 1.67 13.42
N PHE A 106 6.50 0.60 14.12
CA PHE A 106 6.67 -0.76 13.60
C PHE A 106 5.75 -1.07 12.43
N ILE A 107 4.51 -0.55 12.43
CA ILE A 107 3.58 -0.71 11.30
C ILE A 107 4.12 -0.02 10.05
N LYS A 108 4.56 1.25 10.17
CA LYS A 108 5.19 2.01 9.07
C LYS A 108 6.38 1.23 8.50
N ARG A 109 7.29 0.77 9.38
CA ARG A 109 8.45 -0.03 8.99
C ARG A 109 8.06 -1.30 8.24
N LEU A 110 7.08 -2.05 8.73
CA LEU A 110 6.63 -3.29 8.09
C LEU A 110 6.00 -3.02 6.72
N ALA A 111 5.15 -1.98 6.61
CA ALA A 111 4.50 -1.58 5.37
C ALA A 111 5.53 -1.12 4.32
N ASP A 112 6.47 -0.26 4.71
CA ASP A 112 7.55 0.22 3.86
C ASP A 112 8.40 -0.94 3.33
N ASN A 113 8.77 -1.88 4.22
CA ASN A 113 9.57 -3.04 3.84
C ASN A 113 8.81 -3.91 2.84
N TYR A 114 7.51 -4.14 3.07
CA TYR A 114 6.67 -4.93 2.19
C TYR A 114 6.58 -4.29 0.80
N LEU A 115 6.27 -3.00 0.73
CA LEU A 115 6.14 -2.26 -0.53
C LEU A 115 7.48 -2.20 -1.27
N HIS A 116 8.55 -1.80 -0.59
CA HIS A 116 9.88 -1.66 -1.17
C HIS A 116 10.39 -2.98 -1.76
N ARG A 117 10.30 -4.08 -1.00
CA ARG A 117 10.69 -5.42 -1.44
C ARG A 117 9.97 -5.83 -2.72
N ASN A 118 8.65 -5.73 -2.73
CA ASN A 118 7.86 -6.17 -3.87
C ASN A 118 8.09 -5.26 -5.08
N TYR A 119 8.28 -3.95 -4.88
CA TYR A 119 8.64 -3.01 -5.92
C TYR A 119 10.00 -3.34 -6.57
N GLU A 120 11.04 -3.61 -5.78
CA GLU A 120 12.34 -4.03 -6.29
C GLU A 120 12.25 -5.35 -7.06
N LEU A 121 11.52 -6.33 -6.51
CA LEU A 121 11.35 -7.63 -7.16
C LEU A 121 10.60 -7.52 -8.49
N VAL A 122 9.51 -6.75 -8.56
CA VAL A 122 8.81 -6.49 -9.83
C VAL A 122 9.74 -5.85 -10.85
N ASN A 123 10.49 -4.82 -10.44
CA ASN A 123 11.44 -4.16 -11.33
C ASN A 123 12.58 -5.07 -11.80
N SER A 124 13.02 -6.03 -10.97
CA SER A 124 14.09 -6.97 -11.34
C SER A 124 13.61 -8.16 -12.17
N ILE A 125 12.38 -8.65 -11.92
CA ILE A 125 11.85 -9.87 -12.53
C ILE A 125 11.05 -9.57 -13.79
N LEU A 126 10.20 -8.54 -13.75
CA LEU A 126 9.34 -8.18 -14.88
C LEU A 126 10.04 -7.23 -15.86
N ASP A 127 11.00 -6.42 -15.40
CA ASP A 127 11.80 -5.54 -16.28
C ASP A 127 10.95 -4.72 -17.27
N GLN A 128 9.91 -4.06 -16.74
CA GLN A 128 9.01 -3.23 -17.54
C GLN A 128 9.68 -1.96 -18.05
N ASN A 129 9.16 -1.37 -19.14
CA ASN A 129 9.66 -0.10 -19.68
C ASN A 129 9.18 1.11 -18.88
N THR A 130 7.98 1.04 -18.30
CA THR A 130 7.35 2.17 -17.59
C THR A 130 6.66 1.72 -16.31
N THR A 131 6.77 2.53 -15.26
CA THR A 131 5.96 2.40 -14.05
C THR A 131 5.10 3.64 -13.88
N ILE A 132 3.80 3.46 -13.63
CA ILE A 132 2.85 4.55 -13.42
C ILE A 132 2.11 4.34 -12.11
N PHE A 133 2.06 5.37 -11.27
CA PHE A 133 1.24 5.38 -10.06
C PHE A 133 -0.11 6.01 -10.33
N LEU A 134 -1.18 5.38 -9.84
CA LEU A 134 -2.58 5.79 -10.06
C LEU A 134 -3.15 6.57 -8.86
N GLY A 135 -2.32 7.36 -8.18
CA GLY A 135 -2.72 8.18 -7.02
C GLY A 135 -2.70 7.45 -5.69
N ASP A 136 -3.05 8.20 -4.64
CA ASP A 136 -2.99 7.82 -3.24
C ASP A 136 -1.61 7.31 -2.84
N LEU A 137 -0.62 8.18 -3.07
CA LEU A 137 0.77 7.91 -2.73
C LEU A 137 0.95 7.88 -1.20
N PHE A 138 0.24 8.77 -0.51
CA PHE A 138 0.22 8.95 0.93
C PHE A 138 -1.16 8.62 1.51
N ASP A 139 -1.26 8.53 2.84
CA ASP A 139 -2.56 8.47 3.53
C ASP A 139 -2.99 9.85 4.05
N GLY A 140 -2.02 10.66 4.49
CA GLY A 140 -2.21 12.02 5.01
C GLY A 140 -1.75 13.15 4.08
N GLY A 141 -1.41 12.87 2.82
CA GLY A 141 -0.77 13.82 1.89
C GLY A 141 -1.44 15.20 1.80
N ARG A 142 -2.77 15.22 1.82
CA ARG A 142 -3.61 16.42 1.81
C ARG A 142 -3.59 17.26 3.10
N TYR A 143 -3.22 16.66 4.24
CA TYR A 143 -3.28 17.29 5.56
C TYR A 143 -1.94 17.79 6.06
N TRP A 144 -0.84 17.25 5.56
CA TRP A 144 0.51 17.63 5.98
C TRP A 144 0.86 19.07 5.60
N ASP A 145 1.54 19.77 6.51
CA ASP A 145 2.28 20.97 6.17
C ASP A 145 3.47 20.64 5.24
N ASP A 146 4.09 21.66 4.64
CA ASP A 146 5.12 21.46 3.60
C ASP A 146 6.35 20.70 4.12
N ASP A 147 6.74 20.93 5.38
CA ASP A 147 7.93 20.30 5.97
C ASP A 147 7.68 18.81 6.20
N GLN A 148 6.55 18.46 6.85
CA GLN A 148 6.15 17.07 7.08
C GLN A 148 5.87 16.34 5.77
N TRP A 149 5.23 17.02 4.82
CA TRP A 149 4.98 16.46 3.50
C TRP A 149 6.29 16.15 2.77
N LEU A 150 7.30 17.01 2.86
CA LEU A 150 8.61 16.78 2.24
C LEU A 150 9.36 15.60 2.89
N GLU A 151 9.23 15.40 4.20
CA GLU A 151 9.78 14.22 4.88
C GLU A 151 9.13 12.92 4.38
N GLU A 152 7.79 12.91 4.27
CA GLU A 152 7.04 11.77 3.75
C GLU A 152 7.30 11.54 2.25
N PHE A 153 7.44 12.59 1.45
CA PHE A 153 7.85 12.50 0.04
C PHE A 153 9.24 11.85 -0.12
N ASN A 154 10.20 12.27 0.70
CA ASN A 154 11.52 11.65 0.72
C ASN A 154 11.47 10.19 1.17
N ARG A 155 10.57 9.84 2.11
CA ARG A 155 10.31 8.46 2.53
C ARG A 155 9.70 7.65 1.39
N PHE A 156 8.68 8.18 0.71
CA PHE A 156 8.05 7.56 -0.45
C PHE A 156 9.10 7.23 -1.53
N ASN A 157 10.01 8.16 -1.81
CA ASN A 157 11.08 7.93 -2.78
C ASN A 157 12.13 6.90 -2.32
N ARG A 158 12.29 6.66 -1.01
CA ARG A 158 13.09 5.54 -0.50
C ARG A 158 12.35 4.20 -0.63
N VAL A 159 11.04 4.18 -0.43
CA VAL A 159 10.21 2.97 -0.61
C VAL A 159 10.13 2.59 -2.09
N PHE A 160 9.96 3.58 -2.96
CA PHE A 160 9.84 3.44 -4.40
C PHE A 160 10.95 4.22 -5.12
N PRO A 161 12.21 3.74 -5.11
CA PRO A 161 13.31 4.44 -5.76
C PRO A 161 13.16 4.39 -7.28
N LYS A 162 13.27 5.55 -7.94
CA LYS A 162 13.22 5.64 -9.39
C LYS A 162 14.31 4.79 -10.04
N LYS A 163 14.01 4.15 -11.17
CA LYS A 163 14.95 3.35 -11.95
C LYS A 163 15.43 4.17 -13.14
N GLU A 164 16.74 4.43 -13.22
CA GLU A 164 17.33 5.33 -14.21
C GLU A 164 17.04 4.94 -15.66
N THR A 165 16.86 3.64 -15.93
CA THR A 165 16.61 3.09 -17.27
C THR A 165 15.13 3.00 -17.64
N ARG A 166 14.21 3.47 -16.78
CA ARG A 166 12.77 3.29 -16.95
C ARG A 166 12.04 4.60 -16.76
N LEU A 167 10.94 4.75 -17.49
CA LEU A 167 10.05 5.88 -17.26
C LEU A 167 9.25 5.66 -15.97
N ASP A 168 9.18 6.67 -15.13
CA ASP A 168 8.50 6.64 -13.83
C ASP A 168 7.57 7.85 -13.73
N ILE A 169 6.26 7.57 -13.69
CA ILE A 169 5.21 8.59 -13.69
C ILE A 169 4.41 8.50 -12.39
N ARG A 170 4.32 9.62 -11.67
CA ARG A 170 3.66 9.71 -10.35
C ARG A 170 2.65 10.86 -10.25
N SER A 171 2.29 11.45 -11.39
CA SER A 171 1.55 12.73 -11.44
C SER A 171 0.04 12.59 -11.33
N ILE A 172 -0.52 11.38 -11.25
CA ILE A 172 -1.96 11.21 -11.03
C ILE A 172 -2.20 11.34 -9.52
N PRO A 173 -2.90 12.38 -9.05
CA PRO A 173 -3.20 12.52 -7.63
C PRO A 173 -4.39 11.65 -7.25
N GLY A 174 -4.35 11.10 -6.04
CA GLY A 174 -5.54 10.55 -5.40
C GLY A 174 -6.15 11.48 -4.35
N ASN A 175 -7.29 11.09 -3.80
CA ASN A 175 -7.97 11.92 -2.82
C ASN A 175 -7.16 12.03 -1.51
N HIS A 176 -6.28 11.08 -1.17
CA HIS A 176 -5.33 11.18 -0.06
C HIS A 176 -4.14 12.10 -0.33
N ASP A 177 -3.86 12.39 -1.59
CA ASP A 177 -2.80 13.32 -1.97
C ASP A 177 -3.28 14.78 -1.96
N ILE A 178 -4.48 15.04 -2.51
CA ILE A 178 -4.97 16.42 -2.76
C ILE A 178 -6.30 16.79 -2.09
N GLY A 179 -7.03 15.82 -1.52
CA GLY A 179 -8.39 16.01 -1.02
C GLY A 179 -9.45 15.67 -2.06
N PHE A 180 -10.73 15.85 -1.70
CA PHE A 180 -11.84 15.69 -2.64
C PHE A 180 -12.86 16.82 -2.52
N GLN A 181 -13.56 16.93 -1.39
CA GLN A 181 -14.50 18.04 -1.16
C GLN A 181 -13.81 19.31 -0.68
N THR A 182 -12.61 19.19 -0.11
CA THR A 182 -11.80 20.32 0.32
C THR A 182 -10.41 20.17 -0.27
N ILE A 183 -10.16 20.96 -1.32
CA ILE A 183 -8.88 20.99 -2.01
C ILE A 183 -8.32 22.40 -1.87
N HIS A 184 -7.09 22.51 -1.39
CA HIS A 184 -6.41 23.80 -1.27
C HIS A 184 -5.48 24.02 -2.47
N PRO A 185 -5.47 25.21 -3.10
CA PRO A 185 -4.59 25.50 -4.24
C PRO A 185 -3.11 25.25 -3.97
N HIS A 186 -2.64 25.49 -2.74
CA HIS A 186 -1.25 25.22 -2.36
C HIS A 186 -0.91 23.72 -2.35
N VAL A 187 -1.87 22.84 -1.99
CA VAL A 187 -1.67 21.38 -2.00
C VAL A 187 -1.55 20.88 -3.44
N LEU A 188 -2.43 21.35 -4.34
CA LEU A 188 -2.33 21.04 -5.78
C LEU A 188 -0.99 21.50 -6.37
N LYS A 189 -0.59 22.72 -6.03
CA LYS A 189 0.69 23.28 -6.49
C LYS A 189 1.86 22.44 -5.97
N ARG A 190 1.90 22.13 -4.68
CA ARG A 190 2.94 21.30 -4.06
C ARG A 190 3.02 19.92 -4.71
N PHE A 191 1.88 19.27 -4.92
CA PHE A 191 1.82 17.96 -5.58
C PHE A 191 2.42 18.05 -6.99
N ALA A 192 1.96 19.00 -7.80
CA ALA A 192 2.40 19.16 -9.19
C ALA A 192 3.89 19.53 -9.31
N GLU A 193 4.43 20.33 -8.38
CA GLU A 193 5.85 20.71 -8.36
C GLU A 193 6.79 19.51 -8.13
N HIS A 194 6.33 18.48 -7.41
CA HIS A 194 7.14 17.31 -7.07
C HIS A 194 6.87 16.09 -7.93
N HIS A 195 5.63 15.93 -8.40
CA HIS A 195 5.18 14.74 -9.15
C HIS A 195 4.97 15.00 -10.64
N GLY A 196 4.86 16.26 -11.06
CA GLY A 196 4.53 16.67 -12.43
C GLY A 196 3.06 17.07 -12.59
N PRO A 197 2.67 17.59 -13.77
CA PRO A 197 1.31 18.05 -14.02
C PRO A 197 0.30 16.90 -13.93
N SER A 198 -0.80 17.13 -13.21
CA SER A 198 -1.87 16.13 -13.00
C SER A 198 -2.79 15.92 -14.21
N ASN A 199 -2.72 16.83 -15.18
CA ASN A 199 -3.45 16.74 -16.44
C ASN A 199 -2.43 16.81 -17.57
N ASP A 200 -2.17 15.69 -18.23
CA ASP A 200 -1.16 15.58 -19.27
C ASP A 200 -1.46 14.38 -20.19
N TYR A 201 -0.71 14.23 -21.27
CA TYR A 201 -0.71 13.02 -22.07
C TYR A 201 0.69 12.64 -22.54
N ILE A 202 0.89 11.36 -22.77
CA ILE A 202 2.15 10.83 -23.31
C ILE A 202 1.87 9.69 -24.28
N VAL A 203 2.64 9.60 -25.35
CA VAL A 203 2.55 8.48 -26.29
C VAL A 203 3.53 7.39 -25.86
N LEU A 204 3.00 6.20 -25.53
CA LEU A 204 3.78 5.01 -25.17
C LEU A 204 3.32 3.84 -26.03
N GLY A 205 4.25 3.16 -26.71
CA GLY A 205 3.97 1.96 -27.50
C GLY A 205 2.77 2.08 -28.44
N ASN A 206 2.70 3.14 -29.27
CA ASN A 206 1.58 3.42 -30.19
C ASN A 206 0.22 3.60 -29.49
N HIS A 207 0.20 4.09 -28.25
CA HIS A 207 -1.00 4.46 -27.49
C HIS A 207 -0.84 5.84 -26.87
N SER A 208 -1.91 6.63 -26.90
CA SER A 208 -1.96 7.92 -26.21
C SER A 208 -2.45 7.70 -24.77
N ILE A 209 -1.55 7.77 -23.81
CA ILE A 209 -1.85 7.62 -22.39
C ILE A 209 -2.24 8.99 -21.82
N VAL A 210 -3.48 9.14 -21.39
CA VAL A 210 -4.04 10.38 -20.84
C VAL A 210 -4.04 10.29 -19.33
N LEU A 211 -3.34 11.20 -18.66
CA LEU A 211 -3.29 11.33 -17.21
C LEU A 211 -4.28 12.43 -16.81
N PHE A 212 -5.25 12.11 -15.96
CA PHE A 212 -6.36 13.01 -15.73
C PHE A 212 -6.77 13.16 -14.26
N ASP A 213 -6.75 14.40 -13.79
CA ASP A 213 -7.23 14.79 -12.47
C ASP A 213 -8.75 15.04 -12.49
N SER A 214 -9.48 13.93 -12.43
CA SER A 214 -10.94 13.92 -12.36
C SER A 214 -11.48 14.42 -11.01
N ILE A 215 -10.67 14.39 -9.94
CA ILE A 215 -11.03 14.89 -8.62
C ILE A 215 -11.14 16.42 -8.68
N SER A 216 -10.09 17.11 -9.15
CA SER A 216 -10.11 18.57 -9.30
C SER A 216 -11.19 19.01 -10.29
N LEU A 217 -11.43 18.28 -11.38
CA LEU A 217 -12.55 18.55 -12.29
C LEU A 217 -13.90 18.52 -11.57
N SER A 218 -14.06 17.61 -10.60
CA SER A 218 -15.30 17.42 -9.84
C SER A 218 -15.52 18.46 -8.74
N HIS A 219 -14.51 19.28 -8.46
CA HIS A 219 -14.61 20.31 -7.45
C HIS A 219 -15.44 21.51 -7.95
N PRO A 220 -16.34 22.10 -7.14
CA PRO A 220 -17.19 23.21 -7.58
C PRO A 220 -16.43 24.55 -7.72
N ASP A 221 -15.30 24.70 -7.05
CA ASP A 221 -14.47 25.91 -7.12
C ASP A 221 -13.71 25.99 -8.45
N THR A 222 -13.91 27.10 -9.16
CA THR A 222 -13.24 27.40 -10.44
C THR A 222 -11.72 27.50 -10.33
N GLU A 223 -11.18 27.94 -9.18
CA GLU A 223 -9.73 27.99 -9.00
C GLU A 223 -9.10 26.59 -9.02
N ILE A 224 -9.86 25.60 -8.55
CA ILE A 224 -9.46 24.18 -8.50
C ILE A 224 -9.72 23.50 -9.84
N ASN A 225 -10.94 23.61 -10.38
CA ASN A 225 -11.35 22.81 -11.53
C ASN A 225 -10.87 23.35 -12.90
N SER A 226 -10.53 24.63 -13.00
CA SER A 226 -10.29 25.30 -14.29
C SER A 226 -9.18 24.67 -15.12
N LYS A 227 -8.11 24.17 -14.47
CA LYS A 227 -7.00 23.49 -15.17
C LYS A 227 -7.44 22.16 -15.78
N SER A 228 -8.14 21.32 -15.01
CA SER A 228 -8.67 20.05 -15.52
C SER A 228 -9.74 20.27 -16.59
N ASP A 229 -10.60 21.28 -16.40
CA ASP A 229 -11.64 21.67 -17.36
C ASP A 229 -11.05 22.13 -18.70
N ALA A 230 -10.04 23.01 -18.65
CA ALA A 230 -9.34 23.50 -19.83
C ALA A 230 -8.59 22.37 -20.56
N PHE A 231 -7.90 21.49 -19.83
CA PHE A 231 -7.24 20.34 -20.44
C PHE A 231 -8.24 19.43 -21.14
N LEU A 232 -9.33 19.04 -20.46
CA LEU A 232 -10.36 18.17 -21.03
C LEU A 232 -11.00 18.79 -22.28
N SER A 233 -11.26 20.09 -22.26
CA SER A 233 -11.90 20.79 -23.38
C SER A 233 -11.00 20.89 -24.62
N ASN A 234 -9.68 20.94 -24.44
CA ASN A 234 -8.72 21.09 -25.54
C ASN A 234 -8.03 19.78 -25.96
N ILE A 235 -8.28 18.66 -25.27
CA ILE A 235 -7.53 17.41 -25.47
C ILE A 235 -7.58 16.89 -26.92
N ASN A 236 -8.69 17.10 -27.61
CA ASN A 236 -8.87 16.66 -29.01
C ASN A 236 -8.09 17.50 -30.02
N GLU A 237 -7.64 18.69 -29.63
CA GLU A 237 -6.71 19.51 -30.43
C GLU A 237 -5.25 19.15 -30.12
N MET A 238 -4.99 18.65 -28.89
CA MET A 238 -3.66 18.26 -28.42
C MET A 238 -3.22 16.88 -28.90
N ILE A 239 -4.15 15.91 -28.97
CA ILE A 239 -3.85 14.50 -29.25
C ILE A 239 -4.37 14.11 -30.63
N THR A 240 -3.48 13.66 -31.51
CA THR A 240 -3.86 13.13 -32.83
C THR A 240 -4.67 11.83 -32.69
N ASN A 241 -5.46 11.50 -33.73
CA ASN A 241 -6.25 10.26 -33.76
C ASN A 241 -5.45 9.07 -34.31
N ASP A 242 -4.12 9.17 -34.33
CA ASP A 242 -3.23 8.13 -34.88
C ASP A 242 -3.17 6.89 -33.96
N TYR A 243 -3.41 7.09 -32.66
CA TYR A 243 -3.27 6.05 -31.65
C TYR A 243 -4.52 5.92 -30.76
N PRO A 244 -4.91 4.69 -30.35
CA PRO A 244 -5.93 4.48 -29.34
C PRO A 244 -5.54 5.15 -28.02
N ARG A 245 -6.55 5.66 -27.30
CA ARG A 245 -6.36 6.39 -26.04
C ARG A 245 -6.60 5.49 -24.83
N ILE A 246 -5.73 5.58 -23.85
CA ILE A 246 -5.87 4.93 -22.53
C ILE A 246 -6.01 6.03 -21.49
N LEU A 247 -7.10 6.03 -20.73
CA LEU A 247 -7.33 7.00 -19.66
C LEU A 247 -6.83 6.44 -18.32
N LEU A 248 -6.01 7.22 -17.63
CA LEU A 248 -5.59 6.98 -16.27
C LEU A 248 -6.19 8.07 -15.36
N THR A 249 -6.97 7.64 -14.39
CA THR A 249 -7.60 8.50 -13.36
C THR A 249 -7.41 7.81 -12.01
N HIS A 250 -7.53 8.54 -10.89
CA HIS A 250 -7.54 7.89 -9.59
C HIS A 250 -8.93 7.34 -9.25
N VAL A 251 -9.93 8.21 -9.10
CA VAL A 251 -11.29 7.79 -8.77
C VAL A 251 -11.97 7.19 -10.02
N PRO A 252 -12.61 6.01 -9.91
CA PRO A 252 -13.36 5.39 -11.00
C PRO A 252 -14.44 6.30 -11.58
N LEU A 253 -14.78 6.10 -12.85
CA LEU A 253 -15.96 6.76 -13.43
C LEU A 253 -17.24 6.16 -12.84
N TYR A 254 -18.35 6.88 -12.99
CA TYR A 254 -19.65 6.44 -12.51
C TYR A 254 -19.98 5.01 -12.95
N ARG A 255 -20.61 4.24 -12.05
CA ARG A 255 -21.00 2.85 -12.27
C ARG A 255 -22.47 2.63 -11.95
N PHE A 256 -23.05 1.66 -12.63
CA PHE A 256 -24.37 1.09 -12.37
C PHE A 256 -24.19 -0.28 -11.69
N PRO A 257 -24.13 -0.36 -10.34
CA PRO A 257 -23.73 -1.58 -9.64
C PRO A 257 -24.65 -2.77 -9.85
N ASP A 258 -25.91 -2.50 -10.20
CA ASP A 258 -26.92 -3.53 -10.46
C ASP A 258 -26.66 -4.30 -11.77
N THR A 259 -25.90 -3.71 -12.70
CA THR A 259 -25.64 -4.30 -14.03
C THR A 259 -24.15 -4.48 -14.32
N GLN A 260 -23.29 -3.61 -13.80
CA GLN A 260 -21.84 -3.65 -14.00
C GLN A 260 -21.16 -4.37 -12.82
N LEU A 261 -21.11 -5.71 -12.92
CA LEU A 261 -20.41 -6.54 -11.93
C LEU A 261 -18.89 -6.54 -12.17
N CYS A 262 -18.11 -6.38 -11.10
CA CYS A 262 -16.65 -6.25 -11.11
C CYS A 262 -15.84 -7.47 -11.58
N GLY A 263 -16.49 -8.57 -11.93
CA GLY A 263 -15.83 -9.80 -12.37
C GLY A 263 -15.21 -10.65 -11.24
N PRO A 264 -14.61 -11.80 -11.61
CA PRO A 264 -14.27 -12.86 -10.66
C PRO A 264 -13.00 -12.60 -9.83
N LYS A 265 -12.22 -11.57 -10.16
CA LYS A 265 -10.94 -11.25 -9.49
C LYS A 265 -11.10 -10.28 -8.30
N ARG A 266 -12.29 -9.68 -8.11
CA ARG A 266 -12.66 -8.94 -6.90
C ARG A 266 -12.61 -9.85 -5.67
N GLU A 267 -12.17 -9.39 -4.51
CA GLU A 267 -12.23 -10.19 -3.27
C GLU A 267 -13.63 -10.16 -2.65
N LYS A 268 -14.28 -9.00 -2.65
CA LYS A 268 -15.64 -8.79 -2.12
C LYS A 268 -16.72 -9.22 -3.13
N LYS A 269 -16.65 -10.46 -3.63
CA LYS A 269 -17.45 -10.97 -4.79
C LYS A 269 -18.97 -10.94 -4.57
N ASP A 270 -19.41 -11.15 -3.34
CA ASP A 270 -20.84 -11.30 -3.03
C ASP A 270 -21.57 -9.97 -2.81
N LYS A 271 -20.91 -8.84 -3.10
CA LYS A 271 -21.44 -7.49 -2.87
C LYS A 271 -21.37 -6.67 -4.17
N PRO A 272 -22.43 -5.91 -4.50
CA PRO A 272 -22.36 -4.90 -5.55
C PRO A 272 -21.22 -3.90 -5.28
N PHE A 273 -20.77 -3.23 -6.33
CA PHE A 273 -19.83 -2.12 -6.18
C PHE A 273 -20.45 -1.04 -5.26
N PRO A 274 -19.74 -0.59 -4.21
CA PRO A 274 -20.30 0.39 -3.30
C PRO A 274 -20.38 1.76 -3.98
N LEU A 275 -21.56 2.38 -4.03
CA LEU A 275 -21.70 3.80 -4.35
C LEU A 275 -21.80 4.57 -3.04
N GLN A 276 -20.68 5.18 -2.62
CA GLN A 276 -20.58 5.85 -1.32
C GLN A 276 -19.90 7.22 -1.46
N ARG A 277 -20.31 8.13 -0.58
CA ARG A 277 -19.72 9.44 -0.38
C ARG A 277 -19.45 9.63 1.11
N GLY A 278 -18.25 10.07 1.43
CA GLY A 278 -17.79 10.36 2.78
C GLY A 278 -17.11 11.72 2.87
N ASP A 279 -16.43 11.96 3.98
CA ASP A 279 -15.54 13.11 4.14
C ASP A 279 -14.25 12.86 3.35
N GLN A 280 -13.91 13.81 2.46
CA GLN A 280 -12.76 13.74 1.54
C GLN A 280 -12.70 12.47 0.67
N TYR A 281 -13.83 11.81 0.42
CA TYR A 281 -13.88 10.53 -0.29
C TYR A 281 -15.17 10.32 -1.09
N GLN A 282 -15.05 9.72 -2.27
CA GLN A 282 -16.13 9.19 -3.10
C GLN A 282 -15.65 7.94 -3.84
N THR A 283 -16.50 6.91 -3.95
CA THR A 283 -16.15 5.66 -4.66
C THR A 283 -16.15 5.79 -6.19
N VAL A 284 -16.79 6.84 -6.72
CA VAL A 284 -16.88 7.14 -8.16
C VAL A 284 -16.98 8.64 -8.38
N ILE A 285 -16.58 9.09 -9.58
CA ILE A 285 -16.91 10.40 -10.12
C ILE A 285 -18.40 10.46 -10.48
N GLU A 286 -19.04 11.62 -10.26
CA GLU A 286 -20.46 11.83 -10.54
C GLU A 286 -20.81 11.55 -12.02
N TYR A 287 -22.06 11.17 -12.27
CA TYR A 287 -22.52 10.66 -13.58
C TYR A 287 -22.24 11.64 -14.74
N ASP A 288 -22.68 12.88 -14.62
CA ASP A 288 -22.56 13.86 -15.72
C ASP A 288 -21.09 14.18 -16.05
N ILE A 289 -20.24 14.25 -15.03
CA ILE A 289 -18.80 14.47 -15.19
C ILE A 289 -18.15 13.26 -15.85
N SER A 290 -18.50 12.05 -15.40
CA SER A 290 -18.03 10.80 -15.99
C SER A 290 -18.40 10.68 -17.47
N LYS A 291 -19.64 11.05 -17.83
CA LYS A 291 -20.10 11.07 -19.23
C LYS A 291 -19.33 12.09 -20.04
N ARG A 292 -19.09 13.30 -19.51
CA ARG A 292 -18.27 14.32 -20.18
C ARG A 292 -16.84 13.81 -20.44
N ILE A 293 -16.19 13.22 -19.44
CA ILE A 293 -14.84 12.65 -19.56
C ILE A 293 -14.84 11.58 -20.66
N LEU A 294 -15.74 10.60 -20.56
CA LEU A 294 -15.82 9.48 -21.49
C LEU A 294 -16.05 9.95 -22.93
N ASN A 295 -17.06 10.80 -23.16
CA ASN A 295 -17.43 11.27 -24.50
C ASN A 295 -16.40 12.22 -25.12
N THR A 296 -15.61 12.94 -24.30
CA THR A 296 -14.59 13.88 -24.79
C THR A 296 -13.26 13.18 -25.09
N ILE A 297 -12.77 12.36 -24.16
CA ILE A 297 -11.48 11.66 -24.29
C ILE A 297 -11.60 10.47 -25.25
N ARG A 298 -12.74 9.76 -25.23
CA ARG A 298 -13.00 8.54 -26.01
C ARG A 298 -11.94 7.43 -25.86
N PRO A 299 -11.58 7.03 -24.62
CA PRO A 299 -10.59 5.97 -24.39
C PRO A 299 -11.09 4.58 -24.79
N SER A 300 -10.20 3.72 -25.29
CA SER A 300 -10.49 2.29 -25.45
C SER A 300 -10.36 1.51 -24.14
N LEU A 301 -9.54 2.01 -23.22
CA LEU A 301 -9.23 1.39 -21.93
C LEU A 301 -9.07 2.47 -20.85
N ILE A 302 -9.57 2.19 -19.66
CA ILE A 302 -9.52 3.09 -18.50
C ILE A 302 -8.92 2.33 -17.32
N PHE A 303 -7.98 2.93 -16.61
CA PHE A 303 -7.49 2.44 -15.32
C PHE A 303 -7.78 3.44 -14.21
N ALA A 304 -8.23 2.91 -13.07
CA ALA A 304 -8.51 3.64 -11.84
C ALA A 304 -7.90 2.95 -10.61
N GLY A 305 -7.87 3.64 -9.47
CA GLY A 305 -7.55 3.12 -8.13
C GLY A 305 -8.75 3.27 -7.17
N ASP A 306 -8.52 3.86 -5.99
CA ASP A 306 -9.49 4.30 -4.97
C ASP A 306 -10.27 3.20 -4.23
N ASP A 307 -10.97 2.27 -4.92
CA ASP A 307 -11.78 1.23 -4.24
C ASP A 307 -10.93 0.13 -3.57
N HIS A 308 -9.62 0.14 -3.80
CA HIS A 308 -8.59 -0.81 -3.36
C HIS A 308 -8.79 -2.27 -3.83
N ASP A 309 -9.99 -2.68 -4.24
CA ASP A 309 -10.28 -4.02 -4.73
C ASP A 309 -10.47 -4.01 -6.25
N TYR A 310 -10.13 -5.14 -6.89
CA TYR A 310 -10.19 -5.22 -8.34
C TYR A 310 -11.64 -5.10 -8.83
N CYS A 311 -11.84 -4.35 -9.90
CA CYS A 311 -13.12 -4.26 -10.58
C CYS A 311 -12.93 -4.07 -12.08
N ASP A 312 -13.50 -4.96 -12.88
CA ASP A 312 -13.36 -4.96 -14.34
C ASP A 312 -14.74 -4.93 -14.97
N ILE A 313 -15.05 -3.80 -15.59
CA ILE A 313 -16.37 -3.48 -16.14
C ILE A 313 -16.23 -2.86 -17.54
N THR A 314 -17.37 -2.63 -18.19
CA THR A 314 -17.42 -1.89 -19.46
C THR A 314 -18.27 -0.65 -19.30
N GLN A 315 -17.74 0.50 -19.71
CA GLN A 315 -18.42 1.79 -19.73
C GLN A 315 -19.13 2.00 -21.06
N PRO A 316 -20.45 2.29 -21.06
CA PRO A 316 -21.21 2.53 -22.28
C PRO A 316 -21.07 3.97 -22.77
N TYR A 317 -20.71 4.11 -24.05
CA TYR A 317 -20.82 5.37 -24.77
C TYR A 317 -22.27 5.63 -25.18
N GLU A 318 -22.62 6.90 -25.38
CA GLU A 318 -23.97 7.30 -25.84
C GLU A 318 -24.30 6.81 -27.25
N ASN A 319 -23.27 6.59 -28.09
CA ASN A 319 -23.41 6.17 -29.47
C ASN A 319 -23.21 4.65 -29.68
N ASN A 320 -23.48 3.83 -28.66
CA ASN A 320 -23.38 2.36 -28.68
C ASN A 320 -21.96 1.77 -28.75
N GLY A 321 -20.93 2.54 -28.37
CA GLY A 321 -19.58 2.00 -28.11
C GLY A 321 -19.40 1.48 -26.68
N LEU A 322 -18.32 0.73 -26.42
CA LEU A 322 -17.89 0.33 -25.08
C LEU A 322 -16.42 0.69 -24.85
N ALA A 323 -16.09 1.18 -23.65
CA ALA A 323 -14.72 1.25 -23.13
C ALA A 323 -14.56 0.26 -21.99
N ARG A 324 -13.45 -0.47 -21.92
CA ARG A 324 -13.16 -1.30 -20.73
C ARG A 324 -12.61 -0.41 -19.63
N GLU A 325 -13.09 -0.58 -18.41
CA GLU A 325 -12.57 0.12 -17.23
C GLU A 325 -12.14 -0.90 -16.17
N ILE A 326 -10.91 -0.74 -15.67
CA ILE A 326 -10.33 -1.58 -14.63
C ILE A 326 -9.96 -0.68 -13.44
N THR A 327 -10.60 -0.90 -12.29
CA THR A 327 -10.01 -0.48 -11.01
C THR A 327 -8.90 -1.46 -10.66
N ALA A 328 -7.67 -0.97 -10.71
CA ALA A 328 -6.51 -1.68 -10.25
C ALA A 328 -6.61 -1.92 -8.74
N LYS A 329 -6.13 -3.08 -8.31
CA LYS A 329 -6.13 -3.45 -6.90
C LYS A 329 -5.01 -2.69 -6.17
N SER A 330 -5.26 -2.31 -4.92
CA SER A 330 -4.28 -1.60 -4.11
C SER A 330 -3.00 -2.43 -3.92
N ALA A 331 -1.86 -1.73 -3.95
CA ALA A 331 -0.55 -2.29 -3.62
C ALA A 331 -0.27 -2.28 -2.10
N ALA A 332 -1.04 -1.53 -1.32
CA ALA A 332 -0.85 -1.41 0.12
C ALA A 332 -1.06 -2.74 0.85
N MET A 333 -0.32 -2.94 1.93
CA MET A 333 -0.57 -4.00 2.91
C MET A 333 -1.85 -3.74 3.72
N THR A 334 -2.27 -2.48 3.78
CA THR A 334 -3.44 -1.96 4.51
C THR A 334 -4.60 -1.72 3.53
N GLY A 335 -5.74 -1.17 3.98
CA GLY A 335 -6.83 -0.82 3.05
C GLY A 335 -7.89 -1.93 2.82
N GLY A 336 -7.86 -3.01 3.61
CA GLY A 336 -9.02 -3.94 3.71
C GLY A 336 -9.11 -5.02 2.64
N ILE A 337 -8.04 -5.26 1.89
CA ILE A 337 -7.88 -6.39 0.96
C ILE A 337 -6.86 -7.41 1.50
N LYS A 338 -6.99 -8.69 1.14
CA LYS A 338 -6.07 -9.76 1.59
C LYS A 338 -4.92 -10.00 0.63
N HIS A 339 -5.08 -9.65 -0.65
CA HIS A 339 -4.13 -9.98 -1.70
C HIS A 339 -3.74 -8.73 -2.50
N PRO A 340 -2.82 -7.90 -1.99
CA PRO A 340 -2.33 -6.74 -2.73
C PRO A 340 -1.80 -7.13 -4.11
N ALA A 341 -1.84 -6.22 -5.08
CA ALA A 341 -1.38 -6.52 -6.43
C ALA A 341 -0.89 -5.28 -7.18
N PHE A 342 -0.21 -5.53 -8.30
CA PHE A 342 0.02 -4.54 -9.34
C PHE A 342 -0.84 -4.87 -10.57
N GLN A 343 -1.12 -3.88 -11.40
CA GLN A 343 -1.78 -4.10 -12.68
C GLN A 343 -0.74 -4.02 -13.81
N LEU A 344 -0.66 -5.06 -14.63
CA LEU A 344 0.28 -5.13 -15.76
C LEU A 344 -0.44 -4.76 -17.04
N LEU A 345 0.20 -3.96 -17.88
CA LEU A 345 -0.31 -3.56 -19.19
C LEU A 345 0.80 -3.74 -20.21
N SER A 346 0.50 -4.50 -21.27
CA SER A 346 1.40 -4.70 -22.40
C SER A 346 0.78 -4.11 -23.64
N LEU A 347 1.50 -3.20 -24.28
CA LEU A 347 1.08 -2.51 -25.49
C LEU A 347 1.77 -3.14 -26.69
N ASN A 348 0.97 -3.58 -27.64
CA ASN A 348 1.45 -4.11 -28.90
C ASN A 348 1.82 -2.96 -29.84
N THR A 349 3.11 -2.90 -30.18
CA THR A 349 3.69 -1.87 -31.06
C THR A 349 3.75 -2.32 -32.52
N ASN A 350 3.20 -3.49 -32.85
CA ASN A 350 3.14 -3.99 -34.22
C ASN A 350 1.85 -3.53 -34.89
N ASP A 351 1.96 -2.66 -35.90
CA ASP A 351 0.86 -1.97 -36.58
C ASP A 351 -0.18 -2.87 -37.30
N ASN A 352 0.07 -4.19 -37.38
CA ASN A 352 -0.75 -5.11 -38.17
C ASN A 352 -1.71 -5.99 -37.34
N GLY A 353 -1.75 -5.83 -36.01
CA GLY A 353 -2.64 -6.61 -35.13
C GLY A 353 -3.98 -5.90 -34.86
N THR A 354 -5.08 -6.64 -34.75
CA THR A 354 -6.38 -6.10 -34.31
C THR A 354 -6.45 -5.84 -32.80
N GLU A 355 -5.61 -6.53 -32.02
CA GLU A 355 -5.48 -6.35 -30.58
C GLU A 355 -4.22 -5.52 -30.29
N THR A 356 -4.41 -4.33 -29.72
CA THR A 356 -3.33 -3.36 -29.50
C THR A 356 -2.81 -3.37 -28.06
N PHE A 357 -3.54 -3.96 -27.10
CA PHE A 357 -3.11 -4.08 -25.71
C PHE A 357 -3.60 -5.37 -25.07
N LYS A 358 -2.88 -5.82 -24.04
CA LYS A 358 -3.31 -6.85 -23.09
C LYS A 358 -2.99 -6.42 -21.68
N THR A 359 -3.74 -6.94 -20.72
CA THR A 359 -3.57 -6.57 -19.33
C THR A 359 -3.88 -7.73 -18.39
N GLU A 360 -3.11 -7.84 -17.32
CA GLU A 360 -3.19 -8.93 -16.35
C GLU A 360 -2.92 -8.37 -14.94
N ILE A 361 -3.56 -8.94 -13.92
CA ILE A 361 -3.26 -8.57 -12.53
C ILE A 361 -2.08 -9.42 -12.04
N CYS A 362 -1.11 -8.78 -11.42
CA CYS A 362 0.00 -9.45 -10.77
C CYS A 362 -0.13 -9.38 -9.25
N TYR A 363 -0.60 -10.47 -8.65
CA TYR A 363 -0.70 -10.56 -7.19
C TYR A 363 0.67 -10.51 -6.52
N MET A 364 0.72 -9.85 -5.37
CA MET A 364 1.82 -9.91 -4.43
C MET A 364 1.56 -10.97 -3.36
N PRO A 365 2.60 -11.43 -2.63
CA PRO A 365 2.40 -12.30 -1.48
C PRO A 365 1.47 -11.68 -0.46
N ASN A 366 0.67 -12.50 0.21
CA ASN A 366 -0.11 -12.02 1.35
C ASN A 366 0.80 -11.35 2.37
N ALA A 367 0.47 -10.11 2.73
CA ALA A 367 1.35 -9.25 3.51
C ALA A 367 1.56 -9.73 4.97
N PHE A 368 0.67 -10.57 5.50
CA PHE A 368 0.71 -11.01 6.89
C PHE A 368 1.26 -12.43 7.08
N HIS A 369 1.34 -13.25 6.04
CA HIS A 369 1.83 -14.63 6.16
C HIS A 369 3.25 -14.71 6.76
N GLY A 370 4.18 -13.85 6.32
CA GLY A 370 5.52 -13.78 6.88
C GLY A 370 5.50 -13.37 8.35
N VAL A 371 4.72 -12.36 8.71
CA VAL A 371 4.54 -11.88 10.09
C VAL A 371 4.03 -13.01 10.99
N TYR A 372 3.00 -13.73 10.56
CA TYR A 372 2.46 -14.86 11.33
C TYR A 372 3.48 -15.99 11.50
N ALA A 373 4.25 -16.30 10.46
CA ALA A 373 5.30 -17.29 10.52
C ALA A 373 6.41 -16.88 11.52
N TYR A 374 6.83 -15.62 11.49
CA TYR A 374 7.82 -15.08 12.44
C TYR A 374 7.32 -15.13 13.87
N LEU A 375 6.06 -14.72 14.12
CA LEU A 375 5.46 -14.76 15.45
C LEU A 375 5.30 -16.20 15.98
N ALA A 376 4.81 -17.12 15.14
CA ALA A 376 4.68 -18.52 15.51
C ALA A 376 6.04 -19.14 15.85
N PHE A 377 7.06 -18.88 15.02
CA PHE A 377 8.41 -19.36 15.26
C PHE A 377 9.01 -18.76 16.54
N LEU A 378 8.83 -17.45 16.77
CA LEU A 378 9.28 -16.77 17.99
C LEU A 378 8.66 -17.38 19.24
N ILE A 379 7.35 -17.66 19.24
CA ILE A 379 6.64 -18.27 20.37
C ILE A 379 7.16 -19.69 20.64
N ILE A 380 7.22 -20.54 19.61
CA ILE A 380 7.67 -21.93 19.75
C ILE A 380 9.11 -22.00 20.25
N SER A 381 10.01 -21.25 19.62
CA SER A 381 11.43 -21.21 20.02
C SER A 381 11.62 -20.64 21.43
N SER A 382 10.82 -19.65 21.83
CA SER A 382 10.86 -19.10 23.20
C SER A 382 10.41 -20.11 24.25
N ILE A 383 9.36 -20.90 23.96
CA ILE A 383 8.90 -22.01 24.82
C ILE A 383 9.98 -23.09 24.97
N ILE A 384 10.77 -23.36 23.92
CA ILE A 384 11.87 -24.33 23.95
C ILE A 384 13.03 -23.82 24.82
N LEU A 385 13.38 -22.52 24.70
CA LEU A 385 14.52 -21.93 25.41
C LEU A 385 14.30 -21.85 26.94
N LYS A 386 13.05 -21.69 27.41
CA LYS A 386 12.63 -21.70 28.83
C LYS A 386 13.43 -20.79 29.78
N ASN A 387 14.20 -19.84 29.24
CA ASN A 387 15.10 -18.96 29.98
C ASN A 387 14.98 -17.53 29.44
N SER A 388 14.72 -16.57 30.33
CA SER A 388 14.42 -15.18 29.96
C SER A 388 15.54 -14.48 29.18
N LYS A 389 16.82 -14.75 29.50
CA LYS A 389 17.95 -14.17 28.77
C LYS A 389 18.05 -14.71 27.35
N LEU A 390 17.82 -16.02 27.18
CA LEU A 390 17.83 -16.67 25.87
C LEU A 390 16.63 -16.23 25.02
N ILE A 391 15.46 -16.04 25.65
CA ILE A 391 14.26 -15.52 24.98
C ILE A 391 14.49 -14.08 24.49
N LEU A 392 15.09 -13.22 25.33
CA LEU A 392 15.44 -11.86 24.90
C LEU A 392 16.39 -11.88 23.70
N LEU A 393 17.41 -12.72 23.73
CA LEU A 393 18.34 -12.87 22.61
C LEU A 393 17.63 -13.35 21.34
N ASN A 394 16.69 -14.29 21.47
CA ASN A 394 15.88 -14.79 20.35
C ASN A 394 15.04 -13.68 19.69
N VAL A 395 14.42 -12.80 20.50
CA VAL A 395 13.69 -11.62 20.00
C VAL A 395 14.64 -10.67 19.25
N LEU A 396 15.76 -10.31 19.89
CA LEU A 396 16.74 -9.38 19.29
C LEU A 396 17.32 -9.93 17.98
N PHE A 397 17.59 -11.23 17.94
CA PHE A 397 18.14 -11.90 16.77
C PHE A 397 17.14 -11.95 15.60
N GLY A 398 15.88 -12.28 15.88
CA GLY A 398 14.81 -12.24 14.87
C GLY A 398 14.65 -10.83 14.27
N LEU A 399 14.60 -9.80 15.11
CA LEU A 399 14.52 -8.40 14.65
C LEU A 399 15.75 -8.00 13.83
N PHE A 400 16.95 -8.38 14.28
CA PHE A 400 18.20 -8.09 13.57
C PHE A 400 18.22 -8.72 12.17
N ILE A 401 17.81 -9.99 12.02
CA ILE A 401 17.78 -10.65 10.71
C ILE A 401 16.78 -9.97 9.79
N VAL A 402 15.57 -9.68 10.26
CA VAL A 402 14.56 -8.99 9.43
C VAL A 402 15.08 -7.61 8.97
N ASP A 403 15.73 -6.85 9.86
CA ASP A 403 16.33 -5.56 9.49
C ASP A 403 17.47 -5.71 8.48
N MET A 404 18.34 -6.73 8.64
CA MET A 404 19.41 -7.03 7.69
C MET A 404 18.87 -7.39 6.31
N TYR A 405 17.81 -8.20 6.26
CA TYR A 405 17.14 -8.53 4.99
C TYR A 405 16.57 -7.28 4.33
N HIS A 406 15.97 -6.39 5.11
CA HIS A 406 15.47 -5.14 4.57
C HIS A 406 16.58 -4.27 3.96
N ARG A 407 17.73 -4.12 4.64
CA ARG A 407 18.84 -3.30 4.16
C ARG A 407 19.57 -3.85 2.92
N THR A 408 19.27 -5.09 2.53
CA THR A 408 19.92 -5.78 1.40
C THR A 408 18.97 -5.95 0.22
N ILE A 409 17.73 -5.47 0.34
CA ILE A 409 16.86 -5.22 -0.81
C ILE A 409 17.48 -4.03 -1.54
#